data_AF-A0A1J4Z7T8-F1
#
_entry.id   AF-A0A1J4Z7T8-F1
#
_cell.length_a   1.000
_cell.length_b   1.000
_cell.length_c   1.000
_cell.angle_alpha   90.00
_cell.angle_beta   90.00
_cell.angle_gamma   90.00
#
_symmetry.space_group_name_H-M   'P 1'
#
loop_
_entity.id
_entity.type
_entity.pdbx_description
1 polymer ?
#
loop_
_entity_poly.entity_id
_entity_poly.type
_entity_poly.pdbx_seq_one_letter_code
_entity_poly.pdbx_strand_id
1 'polypeptide(L)'
;MNITLAEKNLDIRLSPAAEHALAQRQTPLLAEMELLFSCLIRKRVRFGDLTAEDAIPASDRLSVRFRPVMTRVCAMADVTGSPPLDDFPIANPRPYVPRWLAIDYRRGQWLGEFGY
;
A
#
# COMPACT_ATOMS: atom_id res chain seq x y z
N MET A 1 7.05 12.04 -7.47
CA MET A 1 5.73 12.64 -7.83
C MET A 1 4.90 12.73 -6.56
N ASN A 2 3.90 13.63 -6.50
CA ASN A 2 3.14 13.86 -5.27
C ASN A 2 1.64 13.77 -5.49
N ILE A 3 0.94 13.15 -4.54
CA ILE A 3 -0.53 13.10 -4.51
C ILE A 3 -1.04 13.47 -3.13
N THR A 4 -2.33 13.79 -3.03
CA THR A 4 -3.03 13.95 -1.76
C THR A 4 -3.79 12.67 -1.43
N LEU A 5 -3.52 12.07 -0.28
CA LEU A 5 -4.21 10.90 0.27
C LEU A 5 -4.78 11.27 1.64
N ALA A 6 -6.10 11.23 1.80
CA ALA A 6 -6.80 11.63 3.03
C ALA A 6 -6.25 12.96 3.63
N GLU A 7 -6.20 14.00 2.80
CA GLU A 7 -5.73 15.36 3.11
C GLU A 7 -4.25 15.49 3.49
N LYS A 8 -3.42 14.46 3.24
CA LYS A 8 -1.96 14.53 3.41
C LYS A 8 -1.23 14.33 2.09
N ASN A 9 -0.11 15.02 1.95
CA ASN A 9 0.80 14.81 0.83
C ASN A 9 1.55 13.49 0.98
N LEU A 10 1.52 12.68 -0.08
CA LEU A 10 2.32 11.48 -0.25
C LEU A 10 3.38 11.75 -1.33
N ASP A 11 4.65 11.55 -0.98
CA ASP A 11 5.77 11.56 -1.93
C ASP A 11 6.01 10.16 -2.51
N ILE A 12 5.74 10.00 -3.80
CA ILE A 12 5.93 8.74 -4.52
C ILE A 12 7.26 8.80 -5.28
N ARG A 13 8.13 7.83 -4.97
CA ARG A 13 9.46 7.67 -5.54
C ARG A 13 9.49 6.40 -6.37
N LEU A 14 9.82 6.53 -7.64
CA LEU A 14 10.00 5.40 -8.53
C LEU A 14 11.49 5.20 -8.76
N SER A 15 11.95 3.95 -8.75
CA SER A 15 13.27 3.63 -9.30
C SER A 15 13.24 3.76 -10.83
N PRO A 16 14.39 3.93 -11.50
CA PRO A 16 14.44 3.90 -12.96
C PRO A 16 13.85 2.62 -13.58
N ALA A 17 14.02 1.48 -12.91
CA ALA A 17 13.45 0.21 -13.36
C ALA A 17 11.92 0.19 -13.23
N ALA A 18 11.37 0.76 -12.15
CA ALA A 18 9.94 0.91 -11.96
C ALA A 18 9.31 1.87 -13.00
N GLU A 19 9.96 3.00 -13.29
CA GLU A 19 9.51 3.93 -14.34
C GLU A 19 9.44 3.22 -15.71
N HIS A 20 10.50 2.50 -16.08
CA HIS A 20 10.53 1.75 -17.33
C HIS A 20 9.44 0.68 -17.38
N ALA A 21 9.26 -0.10 -16.30
CA ALA A 21 8.25 -1.14 -16.24
C ALA A 21 6.81 -0.56 -16.28
N LEU A 22 6.55 0.58 -15.64
CA LEU A 22 5.25 1.25 -15.67
C LEU A 22 4.90 1.73 -17.08
N ALA A 23 5.87 2.27 -17.82
CA ALA A 23 5.66 2.77 -19.18
C ALA A 23 5.20 1.68 -20.17
N GLN A 24 5.60 0.42 -19.93
CA GLN A 24 5.25 -0.73 -20.77
C GLN A 24 3.88 -1.35 -20.43
N ARG A 25 3.25 -0.94 -19.32
CA ARG A 25 1.96 -1.49 -18.92
C ARG A 25 0.85 -0.93 -19.79
N GLN A 26 -0.18 -1.74 -20.07
CA GLN A 26 -1.38 -1.29 -20.79
C GLN A 26 -2.47 -0.81 -19.82
N THR A 27 -2.49 -1.34 -18.60
CA THR A 27 -3.42 -0.97 -17.54
C THR A 27 -2.68 -0.32 -16.37
N PRO A 28 -3.33 0.57 -15.60
CA PRO A 28 -2.74 1.12 -14.40
C PRO A 28 -2.29 0.04 -13.42
N LEU A 29 -1.16 0.25 -12.76
CA LEU A 29 -0.73 -0.54 -11.61
C LEU A 29 -1.40 0.02 -10.36
N LEU A 30 -2.08 -0.81 -9.57
CA LEU A 30 -2.47 -0.46 -8.22
C LEU A 30 -1.32 -0.78 -7.26
N ALA A 31 -0.84 0.23 -6.53
CA ALA A 31 0.03 0.08 -5.37
C ALA A 31 -0.77 0.33 -4.08
N GLU A 32 -1.10 -0.75 -3.36
CA GLU A 32 -1.83 -0.68 -2.10
C GLU A 32 -0.85 -0.75 -0.91
N MET A 33 -0.80 0.32 -0.12
CA MET A 33 -0.07 0.38 1.13
C MET A 33 -0.94 -0.22 2.25
N GLU A 34 -0.65 -1.46 2.63
CA GLU A 34 -1.28 -2.15 3.73
C GLU A 34 -0.52 -1.86 5.03
N LEU A 35 -1.24 -1.32 6.01
CA LEU A 35 -0.76 -1.16 7.38
C LEU A 35 -1.60 -2.03 8.31
N LEU A 36 -1.01 -3.12 8.78
CA LEU A 36 -1.67 -4.04 9.69
C LEU A 36 -1.30 -3.72 11.13
N PHE A 37 -2.31 -3.32 11.90
CA PHE A 37 -2.25 -3.22 13.36
C PHE A 37 -2.62 -4.57 13.97
N SER A 38 -1.59 -5.37 14.26
CA SER A 38 -1.68 -6.58 15.08
C SER A 38 -0.83 -6.42 16.35
N CYS A 39 -0.33 -7.50 16.94
CA CYS A 39 0.60 -7.40 18.07
C CYS A 39 1.93 -6.73 17.69
N LEU A 40 2.28 -6.79 16.40
CA LEU A 40 3.32 -6.00 15.79
C LEU A 40 2.73 -5.26 14.59
N ILE A 41 3.25 -4.06 14.32
CA ILE A 41 2.88 -3.29 13.14
C ILE A 41 3.56 -3.92 11.93
N ARG A 42 2.77 -4.36 10.94
CA ARG A 42 3.29 -4.82 9.65
C ARG A 42 2.96 -3.82 8.56
N LYS A 43 3.98 -3.42 7.81
CA LYS A 43 3.86 -2.62 6.60
C LYS A 43 4.10 -3.49 5.38
N ARG A 44 3.26 -3.38 4.36
CA ARG A 44 3.46 -4.06 3.09
C ARG A 44 2.90 -3.24 1.94
N VAL A 45 3.59 -3.20 0.81
CA VAL A 45 3.00 -2.74 -0.45
C VAL A 45 2.55 -3.95 -1.26
N ARG A 46 1.30 -3.96 -1.68
CA ARG A 46 0.71 -4.95 -2.59
C ARG A 46 0.55 -4.33 -3.96
N PHE A 47 0.78 -5.12 -5.00
CA PHE A 47 0.68 -4.69 -6.39
C PHE A 47 -0.35 -5.53 -7.12
N GLY A 48 -1.17 -4.90 -7.95
CA GLY A 48 -2.20 -5.61 -8.73
C GLY A 48 -2.76 -4.75 -9.86
N ASP A 49 -3.63 -5.35 -10.67
CA ASP A 49 -4.23 -4.71 -11.85
C ASP A 49 -5.66 -4.18 -11.60
N LEU A 50 -6.20 -4.40 -10.39
CA LEU A 50 -7.56 -4.03 -10.03
C LEU A 50 -7.67 -2.55 -9.66
N THR A 51 -8.75 -1.91 -10.11
CA THR A 51 -9.22 -0.63 -9.56
C THR A 51 -9.99 -0.90 -8.26
N ALA A 52 -9.50 -0.36 -7.15
CA ALA A 52 -10.24 -0.32 -5.89
C ALA A 52 -11.00 1.01 -5.79
N GLU A 53 -12.18 1.02 -5.16
CA GLU A 53 -13.04 2.21 -5.05
C GLU A 53 -12.33 3.42 -4.40
N ASP A 54 -11.37 3.19 -3.50
CA ASP A 54 -10.60 4.25 -2.82
C ASP A 54 -9.19 4.48 -3.41
N ALA A 55 -8.90 3.96 -4.59
CA ALA A 55 -7.60 4.18 -5.23
C ALA A 55 -7.53 5.59 -5.82
N ILE A 56 -6.45 6.31 -5.50
CA ILE A 56 -6.18 7.66 -6.02
C ILE A 56 -5.20 7.54 -7.19
N PRO A 57 -5.53 8.07 -8.38
CA PRO A 57 -4.61 8.08 -9.50
C PRO A 57 -3.42 8.99 -9.20
N ALA A 58 -2.21 8.45 -9.34
CA ALA A 58 -0.95 9.20 -9.28
C ALA A 58 -0.42 9.56 -10.67
N SER A 59 -0.78 8.75 -11.68
CA SER A 59 -0.58 9.00 -13.12
C SER A 59 -1.53 8.10 -13.92
N ASP A 60 -1.49 8.20 -15.26
CA ASP A 60 -2.23 7.31 -16.17
C ASP A 60 -1.87 5.83 -16.01
N ARG A 61 -0.71 5.52 -15.41
CA ARG A 61 -0.18 4.16 -15.26
C ARG A 61 -0.08 3.70 -13.81
N LEU A 62 -0.37 4.54 -12.82
CA LEU A 62 -0.20 4.22 -11.41
C LEU A 62 -1.38 4.78 -10.59
N SER A 63 -2.00 3.92 -9.82
CA SER A 63 -2.97 4.28 -8.78
C SER A 63 -2.46 3.81 -7.42
N VAL A 64 -2.75 4.57 -6.38
CA VAL A 64 -2.27 4.31 -5.02
C VAL A 64 -3.44 4.27 -4.06
N ARG A 65 -3.43 3.31 -3.14
CA ARG A 65 -4.41 3.22 -2.04
C ARG A 65 -3.70 3.01 -0.72
N PHE A 66 -4.29 3.50 0.37
CA PHE A 66 -3.88 3.16 1.72
C PHE A 66 -4.98 2.33 2.40
N ARG A 67 -4.62 1.12 2.86
CA ARG A 67 -5.52 0.19 3.52
C ARG A 67 -5.01 -0.11 4.93
N PRO A 68 -5.44 0.65 5.95
CA PRO A 68 -5.20 0.29 7.33
C PRO A 68 -6.13 -0.87 7.73
N VAL A 69 -5.57 -1.90 8.37
CA VAL A 69 -6.29 -3.12 8.78
C VAL A 69 -5.95 -3.41 10.23
N MET A 70 -6.88 -3.96 11.00
CA MET A 70 -6.65 -4.32 12.41
C MET A 70 -7.05 -5.77 12.65
N THR A 71 -6.27 -6.55 13.41
CA THR A 71 -6.67 -7.91 13.77
C THR A 71 -7.51 -7.92 15.04
N ARG A 72 -8.57 -8.74 15.08
CA ARG A 72 -9.49 -8.86 16.21
C ARG A 72 -8.84 -9.38 17.51
N VAL A 73 -7.80 -10.22 17.41
CA VAL A 73 -7.25 -10.94 18.56
C VAL A 73 -5.72 -10.97 18.49
N CYS A 74 -5.07 -10.44 19.51
CA CYS A 74 -3.67 -10.73 19.84
C CYS A 74 -3.61 -11.98 20.70
N ALA A 75 -3.71 -13.16 20.10
CA ALA A 75 -3.36 -14.40 20.80
C ALA A 75 -1.87 -14.64 20.59
N MET A 76 -1.05 -14.30 21.60
CA MET A 76 0.34 -14.75 21.74
C MET A 76 0.42 -16.25 22.10
N ALA A 77 -0.54 -17.05 21.63
CA ALA A 77 -0.66 -18.47 21.89
C ALA A 77 -1.18 -19.16 20.62
N ASP A 78 -0.30 -19.96 20.01
CA ASP A 78 -0.58 -21.12 19.15
C ASP A 78 -1.72 -21.00 18.13
N VAL A 79 -1.58 -20.09 17.17
CA VAL A 79 -2.33 -20.19 15.90
C VAL A 79 -1.37 -20.55 14.77
N THR A 80 -1.38 -21.83 14.37
CA THR A 80 -0.85 -22.26 13.07
C THR A 80 -1.72 -21.65 11.96
N GLY A 81 -1.29 -20.51 11.43
CA GLY A 81 -1.96 -19.79 10.34
C GLY A 81 -2.00 -18.28 10.60
N SER A 82 -2.15 -17.47 9.53
CA SER A 82 -2.39 -16.03 9.72
C SER A 82 -3.79 -15.84 10.30
N PRO A 83 -3.95 -15.08 11.41
CA PRO A 83 -5.27 -14.82 11.99
C PRO A 83 -6.19 -14.14 10.97
N PRO A 84 -7.52 -14.33 11.08
CA PRO A 84 -8.46 -13.67 10.19
C PRO A 84 -8.23 -12.15 10.23
N LEU A 85 -7.94 -11.58 9.05
CA LEU A 85 -7.85 -10.15 8.85
C LEU A 85 -9.27 -9.63 8.69
N ASP A 86 -9.79 -9.00 9.72
CA ASP A 86 -11.04 -8.26 9.62
C ASP A 86 -10.70 -6.80 9.28
N ASP A 87 -11.39 -6.25 8.29
CA ASP A 87 -11.30 -4.82 7.98
C ASP A 87 -12.10 -4.06 9.04
N PHE A 88 -11.48 -3.77 10.18
CA PHE A 88 -12.03 -2.83 11.13
C PHE A 88 -11.72 -1.41 10.65
N PRO A 89 -12.73 -0.60 10.28
CA PRO A 89 -12.48 0.77 9.89
C PRO A 89 -11.87 1.53 11.07
N ILE A 90 -10.63 2.00 10.92
CA ILE A 90 -10.04 2.92 11.87
C ILE A 90 -10.88 4.20 11.85
N ALA A 91 -11.41 4.59 13.02
CA ALA A 91 -12.29 5.76 13.15
C ALA A 91 -11.66 7.07 12.61
N ASN A 92 -10.33 7.17 12.65
CA ASN A 92 -9.60 8.25 12.01
C ASN A 92 -8.31 7.71 11.36
N PRO A 93 -8.28 7.45 10.04
CA PRO A 93 -7.09 6.94 9.35
C PRO A 93 -6.01 8.01 9.16
N ARG A 94 -6.37 9.31 9.27
CA ARG A 94 -5.49 10.46 8.96
C ARG A 94 -4.13 10.42 9.67
N PRO A 95 -4.00 10.07 10.97
CA PRO A 95 -2.70 10.00 11.64
C PRO A 95 -1.75 8.97 11.02
N TYR A 96 -2.30 7.91 10.43
CA TYR A 96 -1.57 6.74 9.94
C TYR A 96 -1.32 6.78 8.43
N VAL A 97 -1.73 7.85 7.75
CA VAL A 97 -1.39 8.07 6.35
C VAL A 97 0.11 8.31 6.21
N PRO A 98 0.82 7.54 5.36
CA PRO A 98 2.26 7.67 5.17
C PRO A 98 2.66 8.97 4.45
N ARG A 99 3.92 9.40 4.66
CA ARG A 99 4.52 10.57 3.98
C ARG A 99 5.17 10.22 2.65
N TRP A 100 5.63 8.98 2.47
CA TRP A 100 6.29 8.56 1.24
C TRP A 100 6.02 7.10 0.89
N LEU A 101 6.08 6.80 -0.41
CA LEU A 101 5.98 5.47 -1.03
C LEU A 101 7.13 5.32 -2.02
N ALA A 102 7.99 4.32 -1.83
CA ALA A 102 9.03 3.94 -2.78
C ALA A 102 8.60 2.68 -3.54
N ILE A 103 8.72 2.68 -4.86
CA ILE A 103 8.41 1.55 -5.73
C ILE A 103 9.63 1.23 -6.60
N ASP A 104 9.97 -0.04 -6.66
CA ASP A 104 11.03 -0.59 -7.50
C ASP A 104 10.50 -1.78 -8.32
N TYR A 105 11.23 -2.15 -9.37
CA TYR A 105 10.93 -3.30 -10.19
C TYR A 105 12.21 -4.10 -10.45
N ARG A 106 12.25 -5.34 -9.97
CA ARG A 106 13.41 -6.22 -10.11
C ARG A 106 12.97 -7.65 -10.43
N ARG A 107 13.64 -8.29 -11.38
CA ARG A 107 13.42 -9.70 -11.74
C ARG A 107 11.96 -10.04 -12.04
N GLY A 108 11.25 -9.15 -12.72
CA GLY A 108 9.83 -9.36 -13.07
C GLY A 108 8.84 -9.08 -11.94
N GLN A 109 9.29 -8.52 -10.81
CA GLN A 109 8.47 -8.31 -9.62
C GLN A 109 8.50 -6.86 -9.17
N TRP A 110 7.32 -6.37 -8.77
CA TRP A 110 7.16 -5.09 -8.12
C TRP A 110 7.53 -5.20 -6.64
N LEU A 111 8.30 -4.24 -6.17
CA LEU A 111 8.76 -4.11 -4.80
C LEU A 111 8.33 -2.74 -4.30
N GLY A 112 7.91 -2.65 -3.05
CA GLY A 112 7.49 -1.38 -2.50
C GLY A 112 7.60 -1.30 -1.01
N GLU A 113 7.93 -0.10 -0.55
CA GLU A 113 8.02 0.26 0.86
C GLU A 113 7.39 1.63 1.08
N PHE A 114 6.85 1.85 2.27
CA PHE A 114 6.30 3.15 2.64
C PHE A 114 6.68 3.50 4.08
N GLY A 115 6.60 4.79 4.38
CA GLY A 115 7.01 5.32 5.67
C GLY A 115 6.36 6.64 6.05
N TYR A 116 6.71 7.07 7.26
CA TYR A 116 6.03 8.13 7.99
C TYR A 116 6.81 9.40 8.08
#